data_AF-A0A7R9X5K1-F1
#
_entry.id   AF-A0A7R9X5K1-F1
#
_cell.length_a   1.000
_cell.length_b   1.000
_cell.length_c   1.000
_cell.angle_alpha   90.00
_cell.angle_beta   90.00
_cell.angle_gamma   90.00
#
_symmetry.space_group_name_H-M   'P 1'
#
loop_
_entity.id
_entity.type
_entity.pdbx_description
1 polymer ?
#
loop_
_entity_poly.entity_id
_entity_poly.type
_entity_poly.pdbx_seq_one_letter_code
_entity_poly.pdbx_strand_id
1 'polypeptide(L)'
;SLQPKAERKGATATGYGFVLGVFELVIFLTSPIFSYLTLKIKPTIIATVGILFTGISTLVFGFLHLIEGPYTFIGMSILLRVIEATGEAAFVVASFSIISSHFHDSISSKFAVLETFWALGMIVGPTIGGALYQIGNFTLPFSVLGGTLLLVALGSLCLLHPNTDPDKFIATSPFGFTRMFKLPGIIITGLTILVTAYGFGFFATILEPHLRQFNLSPVILGLVFISTGISYGLTSPIWGYICDNVMNPLYVLLIGLVLQTVGLIFFGPTLFNNYKSYLGEDIACMAVIGVGMGACLVGGFSAGQWEAL
;
A
#
# COMPACT_ATOMS: atom_id res chain seq x y z
N SER A 1 14.51 -7.77 -10.48
CA SER A 1 14.70 -6.66 -9.52
C SER A 1 15.60 -5.59 -10.13
N LEU A 2 15.38 -4.31 -9.78
CA LEU A 2 16.10 -3.14 -10.32
C LEU A 2 17.55 -3.04 -9.82
N GLN A 3 17.79 -3.29 -8.53
CA GLN A 3 19.07 -3.06 -7.86
C GLN A 3 20.25 -3.84 -8.51
N PRO A 4 20.16 -5.16 -8.76
CA PRO A 4 21.28 -5.90 -9.35
C PRO A 4 21.61 -5.45 -10.78
N LYS A 5 20.64 -4.88 -11.50
CA LYS A 5 20.85 -4.36 -12.85
C LYS A 5 21.47 -2.97 -12.82
N ALA A 6 21.07 -2.13 -11.87
CA ALA A 6 21.65 -0.81 -11.65
C ALA A 6 23.13 -0.92 -11.25
N GLU A 7 23.46 -1.81 -10.30
CA GLU A 7 24.84 -2.07 -9.86
C GLU A 7 25.73 -2.56 -11.02
N ARG A 8 25.23 -3.50 -11.84
CA ARG A 8 25.95 -3.97 -13.05
C ARG A 8 26.21 -2.88 -14.08
N LYS A 9 25.43 -1.79 -14.07
CA LYS A 9 25.63 -0.63 -14.94
C LYS A 9 26.53 0.44 -14.32
N GLY A 10 27.02 0.25 -13.09
CA GLY A 10 27.86 1.20 -12.37
C GLY A 10 27.07 2.29 -11.62
N ALA A 11 25.78 2.09 -11.36
CA ALA A 11 24.99 3.00 -10.55
C ALA A 11 25.42 2.96 -9.08
N THR A 12 25.42 4.12 -8.41
CA THR A 12 25.70 4.22 -6.98
C THR A 12 24.49 3.78 -6.14
N ALA A 13 24.76 3.41 -4.87
CA ALA A 13 23.72 3.08 -3.89
C ALA A 13 22.65 4.16 -3.75
N THR A 14 23.09 5.42 -3.75
CA THR A 14 22.22 6.59 -3.72
C THR A 14 21.31 6.67 -4.95
N GLY A 15 21.83 6.32 -6.13
CA GLY A 15 21.10 6.40 -7.40
C GLY A 15 19.88 5.48 -7.44
N TYR A 16 20.05 4.19 -7.13
CA TYR A 16 18.90 3.28 -7.11
C TYR A 16 18.01 3.45 -5.87
N GLY A 17 18.57 3.91 -4.74
CA GLY A 17 17.77 4.27 -3.55
C GLY A 17 16.79 5.39 -3.85
N PHE A 18 17.23 6.41 -4.60
CA PHE A 18 16.36 7.52 -5.03
C PHE A 18 15.24 7.07 -5.97
N VAL A 19 15.53 6.13 -6.88
CA VAL A 19 14.50 5.54 -7.78
C VAL A 19 13.40 4.83 -7.00
N LEU A 20 13.73 4.19 -5.88
CA LEU A 20 12.72 3.56 -5.02
C LEU A 20 11.94 4.61 -4.21
N GLY A 21 12.61 5.61 -3.65
CA GLY A 21 11.97 6.63 -2.82
C GLY A 21 11.08 7.63 -3.58
N VAL A 22 11.44 7.98 -4.82
CA VAL A 22 10.67 8.96 -5.63
C VAL A 22 9.24 8.48 -5.91
N PHE A 23 9.03 7.17 -5.96
CA PHE A 23 7.73 6.56 -6.21
C PHE A 23 6.72 6.95 -5.12
N GLU A 24 7.04 6.65 -3.85
CA GLU A 24 6.17 6.98 -2.71
C GLU A 24 6.01 8.49 -2.52
N LEU A 25 7.07 9.26 -2.77
CA LEU A 25 7.01 10.72 -2.70
C LEU A 25 6.02 11.29 -3.74
N VAL A 26 6.03 10.79 -4.96
CA VAL A 26 5.11 11.23 -6.01
C VAL A 26 3.68 10.82 -5.68
N ILE A 27 3.44 9.62 -5.16
CA ILE A 27 2.11 9.20 -4.70
C ILE A 27 1.59 10.19 -3.65
N PHE A 28 2.40 10.49 -2.62
CA PHE A 28 2.03 11.42 -1.57
C PHE A 28 1.71 12.83 -2.11
N LEU A 29 2.55 13.37 -2.99
CA LEU A 29 2.38 14.73 -3.54
C LEU A 29 1.22 14.85 -4.53
N THR A 30 0.95 13.81 -5.31
CA THR A 30 -0.11 13.81 -6.34
C THR A 30 -1.47 13.40 -5.79
N SER A 31 -1.53 12.68 -4.66
CA SER A 31 -2.79 12.24 -4.04
C SER A 31 -3.79 13.39 -3.80
N PRO A 32 -3.43 14.54 -3.21
CA PRO A 32 -4.37 15.66 -3.03
C PRO A 32 -4.93 16.22 -4.35
N ILE A 33 -4.14 16.17 -5.43
CA ILE A 33 -4.57 16.64 -6.76
C ILE A 33 -5.67 15.71 -7.28
N PHE A 34 -5.47 14.39 -7.20
CA PHE A 34 -6.50 13.43 -7.61
C PHE A 34 -7.72 13.47 -6.70
N SER A 35 -7.56 13.71 -5.39
CA SER A 35 -8.68 13.89 -4.45
C SER A 35 -9.52 15.12 -4.79
N TYR A 36 -8.91 16.15 -5.37
CA TYR A 36 -9.65 17.30 -5.91
C TYR A 36 -10.28 16.98 -7.28
N LEU A 37 -9.59 16.24 -8.14
CA LEU A 37 -10.10 15.89 -9.47
C LEU A 37 -11.32 14.97 -9.42
N THR A 38 -11.44 14.10 -8.42
CA THR A 38 -12.64 13.24 -8.21
C THR A 38 -13.91 14.04 -7.93
N LEU A 39 -13.80 15.31 -7.54
CA LEU A 39 -14.94 16.24 -7.39
C LEU A 39 -15.43 16.80 -8.74
N LYS A 40 -14.63 16.67 -9.81
CA LYS A 40 -14.92 17.24 -11.13
C LYS A 40 -15.07 16.19 -12.23
N ILE A 41 -14.34 15.09 -12.11
CA ILE A 41 -14.29 14.01 -13.10
C ILE A 41 -14.76 12.73 -12.40
N LYS A 42 -15.57 11.93 -13.11
CA LYS A 42 -16.05 10.65 -12.59
C LYS A 42 -14.88 9.80 -12.09
N PRO A 43 -14.90 9.31 -10.83
CA PRO A 43 -13.84 8.47 -10.29
C PRO A 43 -13.52 7.24 -11.15
N THR A 44 -14.51 6.63 -11.81
CA THR A 44 -14.29 5.49 -12.72
C THR A 44 -13.37 5.83 -13.89
N ILE A 45 -13.46 7.04 -14.43
CA ILE A 45 -12.57 7.54 -15.50
C ILE A 45 -11.17 7.75 -14.95
N ILE A 46 -11.04 8.43 -13.81
CA ILE A 46 -9.74 8.68 -13.17
C ILE A 46 -9.04 7.35 -12.86
N ALA A 47 -9.76 6.39 -12.28
CA ALA A 47 -9.23 5.06 -11.97
C ALA A 47 -8.73 4.34 -13.21
N THR A 48 -9.54 4.32 -14.28
CA THR A 48 -9.19 3.64 -15.53
C THR A 48 -7.98 4.27 -16.21
N VAL A 49 -7.94 5.60 -16.31
CA VAL A 49 -6.79 6.33 -16.85
C VAL A 49 -5.54 6.08 -15.99
N GLY A 50 -5.68 6.08 -14.66
CA GLY A 50 -4.60 5.76 -13.73
C GLY A 50 -3.97 4.39 -14.02
N ILE A 51 -4.80 3.33 -14.08
CA ILE A 51 -4.32 1.97 -14.38
C ILE A 51 -3.66 1.90 -15.77
N LEU A 52 -4.20 2.59 -16.78
CA LEU A 52 -3.60 2.64 -18.12
C LEU A 52 -2.19 3.24 -18.06
N PHE A 53 -2.02 4.41 -17.41
CA PHE A 53 -0.72 5.06 -17.29
C PHE A 53 0.28 4.20 -16.50
N THR A 54 -0.16 3.59 -15.40
CA THR A 54 0.67 2.65 -14.63
C THR A 54 1.08 1.47 -15.52
N GLY A 55 0.13 0.80 -16.19
CA GLY A 55 0.42 -0.35 -17.04
C GLY A 55 1.37 -0.05 -18.20
N ILE A 56 1.20 1.08 -18.89
CA ILE A 56 2.10 1.54 -19.95
C ILE A 56 3.50 1.81 -19.38
N SER A 57 3.59 2.55 -18.27
CA SER A 57 4.88 2.87 -17.65
C SER A 57 5.62 1.61 -17.19
N THR A 58 4.93 0.69 -16.53
CA THR A 58 5.49 -0.60 -16.08
C THR A 58 5.97 -1.43 -17.28
N LEU A 59 5.22 -1.48 -18.39
CA LEU A 59 5.65 -2.17 -19.61
C LEU A 59 6.95 -1.57 -20.17
N VAL A 60 7.00 -0.24 -20.32
CA VAL A 60 8.19 0.47 -20.80
C VAL A 60 9.38 0.26 -19.84
N PHE A 61 9.12 0.20 -18.53
CA PHE A 61 10.14 -0.07 -17.52
C PHE A 61 10.83 -1.43 -17.74
N GLY A 62 10.11 -2.44 -18.22
CA GLY A 62 10.70 -3.74 -18.56
C GLY A 62 11.78 -3.69 -19.65
N PHE A 63 11.70 -2.73 -20.56
CA PHE A 63 12.66 -2.56 -21.65
C PHE A 63 13.83 -1.63 -21.29
N LEU A 64 13.84 -1.06 -20.08
CA LEU A 64 14.88 -0.15 -19.63
C LEU A 64 16.28 -0.80 -19.58
N HIS A 65 16.34 -2.13 -19.50
CA HIS A 65 17.58 -2.86 -19.55
C HIS A 65 18.38 -2.61 -20.84
N LEU A 66 17.71 -2.26 -21.95
CA LEU A 66 18.32 -1.99 -23.27
C LEU A 66 19.09 -0.67 -23.33
N ILE A 67 18.85 0.27 -22.41
CA ILE A 67 19.53 1.57 -22.39
C ILE A 67 20.96 1.41 -21.87
N GLU A 68 21.94 1.88 -22.64
CA GLU A 68 23.35 1.91 -22.23
C GLU A 68 23.67 3.16 -21.40
N GLY A 69 24.56 3.02 -20.41
CA GLY A 69 25.02 4.12 -19.55
C GLY A 69 24.27 4.25 -18.22
N PRO A 70 24.99 4.43 -17.09
CA PRO A 70 24.39 4.50 -15.75
C PRO A 70 23.47 5.71 -15.56
N TYR A 71 23.89 6.89 -16.00
CA TYR A 71 23.14 8.13 -15.79
C TYR A 71 21.82 8.14 -16.57
N THR A 72 21.85 7.72 -17.84
CA THR A 72 20.65 7.63 -18.69
C THR A 72 19.68 6.57 -18.16
N PHE A 73 20.20 5.42 -17.70
CA PHE A 73 19.38 4.38 -17.07
C PHE A 73 18.68 4.87 -15.81
N ILE A 74 19.40 5.56 -14.91
CA ILE A 74 18.81 6.12 -13.68
C ILE A 74 17.80 7.21 -14.01
N GLY A 75 18.14 8.16 -14.88
CA GLY A 75 17.26 9.27 -15.25
C GLY A 75 15.93 8.78 -15.84
N MET A 76 15.99 7.80 -16.73
CA MET A 76 14.79 7.17 -17.31
C MET A 76 14.04 6.30 -16.28
N SER A 77 14.74 5.64 -15.35
CA SER A 77 14.10 4.92 -14.24
C SER A 77 13.26 5.86 -13.38
N ILE A 78 13.81 7.02 -13.03
CA ILE A 78 13.12 8.06 -12.24
C ILE A 78 11.90 8.56 -13.01
N LEU A 79 12.06 8.92 -14.28
CA LEU A 79 10.96 9.43 -15.10
C LEU A 79 9.79 8.43 -15.16
N LEU A 80 10.06 7.16 -15.45
CA LEU A 80 9.03 6.13 -15.50
C LEU A 80 8.40 5.91 -14.12
N ARG A 81 9.17 5.96 -13.03
CA ARG A 81 8.64 5.87 -11.67
C ARG A 81 7.71 7.03 -11.33
N VAL A 82 8.00 8.25 -11.76
CA VAL A 82 7.09 9.39 -11.58
C VAL A 82 5.78 9.16 -12.31
N ILE A 83 5.82 8.69 -13.55
CA ILE A 83 4.61 8.39 -14.35
C ILE A 83 3.81 7.25 -13.72
N GLU A 84 4.48 6.16 -13.33
CA GLU A 84 3.89 4.99 -12.69
C GLU A 84 3.19 5.37 -11.37
N ALA A 85 3.90 6.10 -10.50
CA ALA A 85 3.39 6.61 -9.22
C ALA A 85 2.18 7.55 -9.39
N THR A 86 2.22 8.42 -10.41
CA THR A 86 1.10 9.33 -10.69
C THR A 86 -0.15 8.55 -11.11
N GLY A 87 0.01 7.53 -11.95
CA GLY A 87 -1.09 6.64 -12.34
C GLY A 87 -1.65 5.84 -11.16
N GLU A 88 -0.77 5.36 -10.29
CA GLU A 88 -1.15 4.62 -9.09
C GLU A 88 -1.91 5.49 -8.08
N ALA A 89 -1.44 6.72 -7.84
CA ALA A 89 -2.14 7.68 -6.99
C ALA A 89 -3.55 7.98 -7.53
N ALA A 90 -3.68 8.17 -8.85
CA ALA A 90 -4.98 8.36 -9.50
C ALA A 90 -5.90 7.15 -9.27
N PHE A 91 -5.40 5.93 -9.47
CA PHE A 91 -6.14 4.70 -9.27
C PHE A 91 -6.60 4.51 -7.83
N VAL A 92 -5.71 4.66 -6.85
CA VAL A 92 -6.00 4.44 -5.43
C VAL A 92 -7.04 5.44 -4.93
N VAL A 93 -6.83 6.74 -5.18
CA VAL A 93 -7.73 7.81 -4.72
C VAL A 93 -9.12 7.67 -5.37
N ALA A 94 -9.16 7.36 -6.66
CA ALA A 94 -10.41 7.14 -7.36
C ALA A 94 -11.13 5.88 -6.87
N SER A 95 -10.41 4.80 -6.57
CA SER A 95 -10.99 3.56 -6.03
C SER A 95 -11.69 3.81 -4.70
N PHE A 96 -11.07 4.57 -3.79
CA PHE A 96 -11.71 4.95 -2.53
C PHE A 96 -12.97 5.79 -2.75
N SER A 97 -12.95 6.70 -3.73
CA SER A 97 -14.10 7.52 -4.09
C SER A 97 -15.24 6.70 -4.72
N ILE A 98 -14.93 5.63 -5.46
CA ILE A 98 -15.93 4.69 -6.00
C ILE A 98 -16.58 3.90 -4.87
N ILE A 99 -15.79 3.39 -3.92
CA ILE A 99 -16.30 2.60 -2.80
C ILE A 99 -17.25 3.44 -1.94
N SER A 100 -16.85 4.65 -1.57
CA SER A 100 -17.67 5.53 -0.73
C SER A 100 -18.95 6.00 -1.41
N SER A 101 -18.95 6.11 -2.75
CA SER A 101 -20.14 6.52 -3.52
C SER A 101 -21.12 5.39 -3.84
N HIS A 102 -20.66 4.14 -3.94
CA HIS A 102 -21.53 3.01 -4.29
C HIS A 102 -22.02 2.19 -3.08
N PHE A 103 -21.25 2.16 -1.98
CA PHE A 103 -21.51 1.24 -0.86
C PHE A 103 -21.77 1.98 0.45
N HIS A 104 -22.78 2.85 0.47
CA HIS A 104 -23.10 3.73 1.61
C HIS A 104 -23.20 3.00 2.97
N ASP A 105 -23.77 1.79 3.00
CA ASP A 105 -24.00 1.06 4.26
C ASP A 105 -22.86 0.14 4.69
N SER A 106 -21.84 -0.08 3.84
CA SER A 106 -20.77 -1.06 4.10
C SER A 106 -19.40 -0.59 3.60
N ILE A 107 -19.12 0.71 3.74
CA ILE A 107 -17.89 1.32 3.20
C ILE A 107 -16.65 0.66 3.83
N SER A 108 -16.65 0.43 5.15
CA SER A 108 -15.50 -0.12 5.87
C SER A 108 -15.24 -1.56 5.47
N SER A 109 -16.28 -2.38 5.33
CA SER A 109 -16.18 -3.77 4.90
C SER A 109 -15.65 -3.89 3.46
N LYS A 110 -16.09 -3.01 2.55
CA LYS A 110 -15.59 -3.01 1.17
C LYS A 110 -14.15 -2.53 1.08
N PHE A 111 -13.78 -1.51 1.86
CA PHE A 111 -12.40 -1.08 2.00
C PHE A 111 -11.52 -2.21 2.57
N ALA A 112 -11.97 -2.89 3.60
CA ALA A 112 -11.26 -4.01 4.21
C ALA A 112 -10.99 -5.18 3.23
N VAL A 113 -11.93 -5.46 2.31
CA VAL A 113 -11.70 -6.45 1.25
C VAL A 113 -10.59 -5.99 0.30
N LEU A 114 -10.55 -4.71 -0.06
CA LEU A 114 -9.48 -4.15 -0.89
C LEU A 114 -8.11 -4.27 -0.19
N GLU A 115 -8.04 -3.93 1.10
CA GLU A 115 -6.85 -4.07 1.94
C GLU A 115 -6.38 -5.53 2.01
N THR A 116 -7.31 -6.49 2.04
CA THR A 116 -6.98 -7.92 1.98
C THR A 116 -6.27 -8.28 0.67
N PHE A 117 -6.77 -7.78 -0.47
CA PHE A 117 -6.12 -8.00 -1.77
C PHE A 117 -4.76 -7.30 -1.86
N TRP A 118 -4.61 -6.12 -1.25
CA TRP A 118 -3.32 -5.45 -1.15
C TRP A 118 -2.32 -6.28 -0.34
N ALA A 119 -2.74 -6.82 0.81
CA ALA A 119 -1.94 -7.75 1.62
C ALA A 119 -1.48 -8.97 0.80
N LEU A 120 -2.41 -9.61 0.10
CA LEU A 120 -2.11 -10.76 -0.77
C LEU A 120 -1.13 -10.39 -1.87
N GLY A 121 -1.29 -9.21 -2.49
CA GLY A 121 -0.38 -8.68 -3.50
C GLY A 121 1.05 -8.52 -2.98
N MET A 122 1.22 -8.00 -1.76
CA MET A 122 2.55 -7.87 -1.14
C MET A 122 3.21 -9.23 -0.87
N ILE A 123 2.43 -10.26 -0.55
CA ILE A 123 2.93 -11.61 -0.24
C ILE A 123 3.29 -12.37 -1.52
N VAL A 124 2.36 -12.39 -2.47
CA VAL A 124 2.46 -13.19 -3.69
C VAL A 124 3.32 -12.50 -4.75
N GLY A 125 3.31 -11.16 -4.78
CA GLY A 125 3.99 -10.33 -5.78
C GLY A 125 5.48 -10.60 -5.92
N PRO A 126 6.29 -10.53 -4.85
CA PRO A 126 7.72 -10.84 -4.92
C PRO A 126 8.02 -12.27 -5.38
N THR A 127 7.19 -13.23 -4.99
CA THR A 127 7.34 -14.65 -5.37
C THR A 127 7.11 -14.84 -6.87
N ILE A 128 5.98 -14.35 -7.38
CA ILE A 128 5.66 -14.42 -8.82
C ILE A 128 6.69 -13.61 -9.63
N GLY A 129 7.01 -12.39 -9.18
CA GLY A 129 7.99 -11.53 -9.85
C GLY A 129 9.39 -12.13 -9.89
N GLY A 130 9.81 -12.82 -8.83
CA GLY A 130 11.06 -13.56 -8.75
C GLY A 130 11.10 -14.76 -9.71
N ALA A 131 10.03 -15.55 -9.75
CA ALA A 131 9.91 -16.68 -10.67
C ALA A 131 9.95 -16.22 -12.15
N LEU A 132 9.19 -15.18 -12.48
CA LEU A 132 9.20 -14.58 -13.83
C LEU A 132 10.59 -14.03 -14.17
N TYR A 133 11.30 -13.42 -13.21
CA TYR A 133 12.65 -12.94 -13.42
C TYR A 133 13.66 -14.07 -13.73
N GLN A 134 13.51 -15.24 -13.09
CA GLN A 134 14.38 -16.39 -13.36
C GLN A 134 14.17 -16.97 -14.77
N ILE A 135 12.93 -16.96 -15.27
CA ILE A 135 12.59 -17.54 -16.57
C ILE A 135 12.89 -16.56 -17.72
N GLY A 136 12.55 -15.28 -17.55
CA GLY A 136 12.59 -14.28 -18.63
C GLY A 136 13.37 -13.02 -18.31
N ASN A 137 14.32 -13.11 -17.37
CA ASN A 137 15.22 -12.02 -16.97
C ASN A 137 14.48 -10.75 -16.55
N PHE A 138 15.09 -9.59 -16.78
CA PHE A 138 14.59 -8.29 -16.34
C PHE A 138 13.23 -7.95 -16.96
N THR A 139 13.00 -8.25 -18.24
CA THR A 139 11.82 -7.80 -18.99
C THR A 139 10.53 -8.51 -18.56
N LEU A 140 10.57 -9.83 -18.40
CA LEU A 140 9.36 -10.64 -18.23
C LEU A 140 8.46 -10.25 -17.04
N PRO A 141 8.95 -10.02 -15.81
CA PRO A 141 8.08 -9.63 -14.69
C PRO A 141 7.35 -8.31 -14.96
N PHE A 142 8.00 -7.33 -15.58
CA PHE A 142 7.40 -6.04 -15.91
C PHE A 142 6.41 -6.15 -17.08
N SER A 143 6.73 -6.95 -18.10
CA SER A 143 5.81 -7.16 -19.23
C SER A 143 4.53 -7.88 -18.84
N VAL A 144 4.63 -8.91 -17.99
CA VAL A 144 3.46 -9.62 -17.47
C VAL A 144 2.63 -8.71 -16.58
N LEU A 145 3.27 -7.97 -15.66
CA LEU A 145 2.57 -7.05 -14.76
C LEU A 145 1.87 -5.92 -15.54
N GLY A 146 2.61 -5.20 -16.37
CA GLY A 146 2.05 -4.08 -17.12
C GLY A 146 1.02 -4.54 -18.15
N GLY A 147 1.21 -5.69 -18.80
CA GLY A 147 0.19 -6.30 -19.67
C GLY A 147 -1.08 -6.67 -18.91
N THR A 148 -0.96 -7.23 -17.70
CA THR A 148 -2.11 -7.53 -16.84
C THR A 148 -2.84 -6.25 -16.43
N LEU A 149 -2.12 -5.19 -16.04
CA LEU A 149 -2.72 -3.89 -15.72
C LEU A 149 -3.47 -3.29 -16.91
N LEU A 150 -2.93 -3.40 -18.13
CA LEU A 150 -3.65 -2.97 -19.33
C LEU A 150 -4.92 -3.77 -19.58
N LEU A 151 -4.88 -5.10 -19.40
CA LEU A 151 -6.08 -5.93 -19.52
C LEU A 151 -7.14 -5.56 -18.46
N VAL A 152 -6.70 -5.27 -17.23
CA VAL A 152 -7.59 -4.78 -16.16
C VAL A 152 -8.19 -3.43 -16.52
N ALA A 153 -7.42 -2.50 -17.08
CA ALA A 153 -7.94 -1.21 -17.52
C ALA A 153 -8.94 -1.35 -18.70
N LEU A 154 -8.69 -2.25 -19.64
CA LEU A 154 -9.65 -2.55 -20.70
C LEU A 154 -10.92 -3.19 -20.13
N GLY A 155 -10.78 -4.11 -19.18
CA GLY A 155 -11.90 -4.70 -18.46
C GLY A 155 -12.68 -3.66 -17.65
N SER A 156 -12.00 -2.70 -17.03
CA SER A 156 -12.63 -1.64 -16.25
C SER A 156 -13.45 -0.70 -17.14
N LEU A 157 -13.02 -0.42 -18.37
CA LEU A 157 -13.83 0.32 -19.36
C LEU A 157 -15.15 -0.40 -19.69
N CYS A 158 -15.15 -1.73 -19.74
CA CYS A 158 -16.35 -2.52 -20.05
C CYS A 158 -17.26 -2.71 -18.82
N LEU A 159 -16.66 -2.96 -17.65
CA LEU A 159 -17.37 -3.36 -16.43
C LEU A 159 -17.80 -2.19 -15.56
N LEU A 160 -16.96 -1.16 -15.43
CA LEU A 160 -17.29 0.08 -14.72
C LEU A 160 -18.07 1.00 -15.67
N HIS A 161 -19.24 0.56 -16.12
CA HIS A 161 -20.13 1.43 -16.87
C HIS A 161 -20.44 2.69 -16.05
N PRO A 162 -20.43 3.88 -16.67
CA PRO A 162 -20.67 5.16 -15.99
C PRO A 162 -22.16 5.36 -15.66
N ASN A 163 -22.81 4.37 -15.02
CA ASN A 163 -24.20 4.43 -14.56
C ASN A 163 -24.36 5.18 -13.23
N THR A 164 -23.30 5.82 -12.73
CA THR A 164 -23.39 6.70 -11.56
C THR A 164 -23.94 8.06 -12.01
N ASP A 165 -25.08 8.43 -11.44
CA ASP A 165 -25.76 9.71 -11.69
C ASP A 165 -24.76 10.87 -11.62
N PRO A 166 -24.63 11.68 -12.69
CA PRO A 166 -23.77 12.87 -12.70
C PRO A 166 -24.07 13.83 -11.54
N ASP A 167 -25.32 13.84 -11.08
CA ASP A 167 -25.86 14.83 -10.15
C ASP A 167 -25.47 14.60 -8.68
N LYS A 168 -24.87 13.44 -8.35
CA LYS A 168 -24.37 13.15 -6.98
C LYS A 168 -22.93 13.59 -6.73
N PHE A 169 -22.18 14.03 -7.75
CA PHE A 169 -20.75 14.37 -7.61
C PHE A 169 -20.46 15.83 -7.25
N ILE A 170 -21.49 16.66 -7.05
CA ILE A 170 -21.32 18.04 -6.60
C ILE A 170 -21.95 18.21 -5.22
N ALA A 171 -21.27 17.74 -4.18
CA ALA A 171 -21.57 18.13 -2.82
C ALA A 171 -20.28 18.35 -2.03
N THR A 172 -19.79 19.59 -2.12
CA THR A 172 -19.17 20.44 -1.09
C THR A 172 -17.94 21.19 -1.59
N SER A 173 -17.83 22.44 -1.12
CA SER A 173 -17.03 23.53 -1.65
C SER A 173 -15.56 23.21 -2.03
N PRO A 174 -14.99 23.89 -3.03
CA PRO A 174 -13.59 23.74 -3.49
C PRO A 174 -12.52 24.15 -2.45
N PHE A 175 -12.90 24.47 -1.22
CA PHE A 175 -12.04 24.94 -0.12
C PHE A 175 -12.08 24.00 1.11
N GLY A 176 -12.06 22.69 0.88
CA GLY A 176 -12.18 21.66 1.94
C GLY A 176 -10.86 21.17 2.55
N PHE A 177 -9.76 21.06 1.78
CA PHE A 177 -8.53 20.40 2.24
C PHE A 177 -7.89 21.06 3.47
N THR A 178 -7.82 22.40 3.50
CA THR A 178 -7.27 23.14 4.65
C THR A 178 -8.21 23.15 5.86
N ARG A 179 -9.51 22.90 5.65
CA ARG A 179 -10.50 22.75 6.72
C ARG A 179 -10.46 21.36 7.34
N MET A 180 -10.06 20.33 6.59
CA MET A 180 -9.83 18.98 7.13
C MET A 180 -8.75 18.97 8.22
N PHE A 181 -7.69 19.77 8.07
CA PHE A 181 -6.67 19.97 9.12
C PHE A 181 -7.18 20.73 10.36
N LYS A 182 -8.42 21.21 10.37
CA LYS A 182 -9.05 21.80 11.56
C LYS A 182 -9.90 20.80 12.34
N LEU A 183 -10.16 19.62 11.76
CA LEU A 183 -10.91 18.56 12.41
C LEU A 183 -9.91 17.67 13.19
N PRO A 184 -9.99 17.66 14.54
CA PRO A 184 -9.00 16.99 15.36
C PRO A 184 -8.95 15.47 15.13
N GLY A 185 -10.07 14.82 14.83
CA GLY A 185 -10.06 13.38 14.60
C GLY A 185 -9.50 12.97 13.24
N ILE A 186 -9.61 13.80 12.19
CA ILE A 186 -8.84 13.63 10.94
C ILE A 186 -7.34 13.69 11.22
N ILE A 187 -6.89 14.63 12.05
CA ILE A 187 -5.47 14.72 12.44
C ILE A 187 -5.05 13.48 13.24
N ILE A 188 -5.83 13.07 14.24
CA ILE A 188 -5.53 11.88 15.06
C ILE A 188 -5.47 10.62 14.19
N THR A 189 -6.39 10.47 13.26
CA THR A 189 -6.43 9.38 12.28
C THR A 189 -5.20 9.39 11.40
N GLY A 190 -4.85 10.56 10.82
CA GLY A 190 -3.67 10.72 9.99
C GLY A 190 -2.37 10.40 10.74
N LEU A 191 -2.23 10.88 11.98
CA LEU A 191 -1.09 10.55 12.84
C LEU A 191 -1.02 9.06 13.15
N THR A 192 -2.16 8.41 13.40
CA THR A 192 -2.22 6.97 13.68
C THR A 192 -1.80 6.14 12.47
N ILE A 193 -2.23 6.52 11.28
CA ILE A 193 -1.81 5.89 10.02
C ILE A 193 -0.31 6.09 9.80
N LEU A 194 0.21 7.29 10.05
CA LEU A 194 1.65 7.58 9.95
C LEU A 194 2.48 6.73 10.93
N VAL A 195 2.04 6.61 12.18
CA VAL A 195 2.71 5.76 13.19
C VAL A 195 2.68 4.29 12.75
N THR A 196 1.55 3.81 12.25
CA THR A 196 1.39 2.44 11.75
C THR A 196 2.32 2.17 10.55
N ALA A 197 2.39 3.09 9.59
CA ALA A 197 3.24 3.00 8.41
C ALA A 197 4.73 3.04 8.77
N TYR A 198 5.12 3.91 9.71
CA TYR A 198 6.48 3.95 10.23
C TYR A 198 6.85 2.64 10.93
N GLY A 199 5.93 2.08 11.73
CA GLY A 199 6.08 0.78 12.35
C GLY A 199 6.42 -0.29 11.32
N PHE A 200 5.68 -0.37 10.21
CA PHE A 200 5.94 -1.33 9.14
C PHE A 200 7.36 -1.21 8.54
N GLY A 201 7.77 0.01 8.19
CA GLY A 201 9.11 0.25 7.64
C GLY A 201 10.24 -0.06 8.64
N PHE A 202 10.06 0.32 9.90
CA PHE A 202 11.01 0.03 10.97
C PHE A 202 11.15 -1.48 11.20
N PHE A 203 10.03 -2.21 11.24
CA PHE A 203 10.03 -3.68 11.35
C PHE A 203 10.76 -4.33 10.18
N ALA A 204 10.46 -3.93 8.94
CA ALA A 204 11.10 -4.53 7.77
C ALA A 204 12.64 -4.41 7.82
N THR A 205 13.17 -3.34 8.40
CA THR A 205 14.63 -3.10 8.47
C THR A 205 15.32 -3.77 9.66
N ILE A 206 14.65 -3.90 10.81
CA ILE A 206 15.26 -4.43 12.05
C ILE A 206 14.98 -5.92 12.24
N LEU A 207 13.90 -6.43 11.66
CA LEU A 207 13.55 -7.83 11.73
C LEU A 207 14.62 -8.72 11.08
N GLU A 208 15.22 -8.31 9.94
CA GLU A 208 16.23 -9.14 9.27
C GLU A 208 17.46 -9.35 10.17
N PRO A 209 18.12 -8.30 10.73
CA PRO A 209 19.21 -8.49 11.68
C PRO A 209 18.83 -9.30 12.92
N HIS A 210 17.64 -9.06 13.49
CA HIS A 210 17.17 -9.78 14.68
C HIS A 210 17.00 -11.28 14.43
N LEU A 211 16.45 -11.67 13.27
CA LEU A 211 16.20 -13.07 12.95
C LEU A 211 17.47 -13.87 12.60
N ARG A 212 18.60 -13.21 12.30
CA ARG A 212 19.87 -13.89 12.01
C ARG A 212 20.36 -14.76 13.15
N GLN A 213 20.02 -14.43 14.40
CA GLN A 213 20.39 -15.23 15.57
C GLN A 213 19.80 -16.66 15.54
N PHE A 214 18.71 -16.87 14.80
CA PHE A 214 18.04 -18.16 14.67
C PHE A 214 18.57 -19.03 13.53
N ASN A 215 19.54 -18.54 12.72
CA ASN A 215 20.12 -19.27 11.58
C ASN A 215 19.06 -19.93 10.66
N LEU A 216 17.98 -19.19 10.36
CA LEU A 216 16.86 -19.69 9.58
C LEU A 216 17.24 -19.91 8.11
N SER A 217 16.60 -20.89 7.47
CA SER A 217 16.66 -20.99 6.02
C SER A 217 16.00 -19.77 5.37
N PRO A 218 16.42 -19.36 4.16
CA PRO A 218 15.82 -18.21 3.46
C PRO A 218 14.30 -18.32 3.28
N VAL A 219 13.79 -19.56 3.14
CA VAL A 219 12.36 -19.84 3.01
C VAL A 219 11.62 -19.53 4.32
N ILE A 220 12.12 -20.02 5.46
CA ILE A 220 11.50 -19.76 6.76
C ILE A 220 11.59 -18.27 7.10
N LEU A 221 12.72 -17.63 6.83
CA LEU A 221 12.89 -16.19 7.01
C LEU A 221 11.81 -15.43 6.23
N GLY A 222 11.63 -15.73 4.94
CA GLY A 222 10.59 -15.13 4.11
C GLY A 222 9.17 -15.35 4.65
N LEU A 223 8.86 -16.53 5.17
CA LEU A 223 7.56 -16.82 5.81
C LEU A 223 7.32 -15.98 7.06
N VAL A 224 8.36 -15.71 7.86
CA VAL A 224 8.26 -14.84 9.05
C VAL A 224 7.94 -13.40 8.62
N PHE A 225 8.60 -12.87 7.58
CA PHE A 225 8.30 -11.54 7.03
C PHE A 225 6.85 -11.41 6.53
N ILE A 226 6.31 -12.49 5.97
CA ILE A 226 4.96 -12.54 5.43
C ILE A 226 3.89 -12.69 6.53
N SER A 227 4.26 -13.15 7.73
CA SER A 227 3.31 -13.46 8.82
C SER A 227 2.46 -12.25 9.26
N THR A 228 3.07 -11.06 9.32
CA THR A 228 2.36 -9.80 9.57
C THR A 228 1.34 -9.50 8.48
N GLY A 229 1.73 -9.66 7.21
CA GLY A 229 0.85 -9.44 6.06
C GLY A 229 -0.34 -10.41 6.02
N ILE A 230 -0.11 -11.69 6.37
CA ILE A 230 -1.19 -12.69 6.48
C ILE A 230 -2.17 -12.29 7.58
N SER A 231 -1.67 -11.96 8.76
CA SER A 231 -2.50 -11.61 9.91
C SER A 231 -3.32 -10.36 9.65
N TYR A 232 -2.70 -9.35 9.04
CA TYR A 232 -3.37 -8.15 8.54
C TYR A 232 -4.46 -8.50 7.50
N GLY A 233 -4.11 -9.22 6.43
CA GLY A 233 -5.07 -9.57 5.38
C GLY A 233 -6.27 -10.39 5.87
N LEU A 234 -6.05 -11.36 6.76
CA LEU A 234 -7.13 -12.20 7.30
C LEU A 234 -8.04 -11.45 8.26
N THR A 235 -7.52 -10.46 8.99
CA THR A 235 -8.31 -9.73 10.00
C THR A 235 -8.95 -8.46 9.46
N SER A 236 -8.45 -7.88 8.37
CA SER A 236 -9.03 -6.68 7.74
C SER A 236 -10.56 -6.80 7.53
N PRO A 237 -11.13 -7.86 6.92
CA PRO A 237 -12.58 -7.98 6.74
C PRO A 237 -13.38 -8.00 8.05
N ILE A 238 -12.80 -8.59 9.10
CA ILE A 238 -13.41 -8.63 10.43
C ILE A 238 -13.50 -7.21 11.00
N TRP A 239 -12.41 -6.44 10.90
CA TRP A 239 -12.41 -5.02 11.31
C TRP A 239 -13.38 -4.18 10.49
N GLY A 240 -13.49 -4.44 9.19
CA GLY A 240 -14.47 -3.77 8.34
C GLY A 240 -15.91 -4.00 8.80
N TYR A 241 -16.26 -5.25 9.10
CA TYR A 241 -17.59 -5.59 9.64
C TYR A 241 -17.85 -4.92 11.00
N ILE A 242 -16.84 -4.90 11.88
CA ILE A 242 -16.92 -4.29 13.21
C ILE A 242 -17.15 -2.77 13.10
N CYS A 243 -16.42 -2.08 12.21
CA CYS A 243 -16.59 -0.64 11.95
C CYS A 243 -17.97 -0.30 11.40
N ASP A 244 -18.53 -1.15 10.53
CA ASP A 244 -19.83 -0.89 9.92
C ASP A 244 -21.01 -1.22 10.85
N ASN A 245 -20.91 -2.26 11.69
CA ASN A 245 -22.08 -2.83 12.38
C ASN A 245 -22.00 -2.86 13.91
N VAL A 246 -20.81 -2.78 14.51
CA VAL A 246 -20.63 -3.15 15.92
C VAL A 246 -20.23 -1.97 16.79
N MET A 247 -19.23 -1.18 16.39
CA MET A 247 -18.70 -0.09 17.23
C MET A 247 -18.16 1.08 16.41
N ASN A 248 -18.02 2.23 17.06
CA ASN A 248 -17.46 3.43 16.43
C ASN A 248 -16.01 3.15 15.93
N PRO A 249 -15.66 3.53 14.69
CA PRO A 249 -14.34 3.33 14.12
C PRO A 249 -13.17 3.88 14.95
N LEU A 250 -13.38 4.93 15.74
CA LEU A 250 -12.36 5.47 16.65
C LEU A 250 -11.96 4.46 17.74
N TYR A 251 -12.90 3.65 18.24
CA TYR A 251 -12.57 2.57 19.20
C TYR A 251 -11.79 1.45 18.53
N VAL A 252 -12.11 1.12 17.28
CA VAL A 252 -11.36 0.12 16.49
C VAL A 252 -9.92 0.60 16.29
N LEU A 253 -9.73 1.87 15.95
CA LEU A 253 -8.42 2.49 15.83
C LEU A 253 -7.63 2.43 17.15
N LEU A 254 -8.26 2.73 18.29
CA LEU A 254 -7.64 2.61 19.62
C LEU A 254 -7.24 1.17 19.94
N ILE A 255 -8.10 0.19 19.66
CA ILE A 255 -7.79 -1.24 19.82
C ILE A 255 -6.57 -1.61 18.96
N GLY A 256 -6.52 -1.13 17.71
CA GLY A 256 -5.39 -1.35 16.82
C GLY A 256 -4.07 -0.82 17.37
N LEU A 257 -4.07 0.41 17.90
CA LEU A 257 -2.91 1.02 18.54
C LEU A 257 -2.44 0.22 19.77
N VAL A 258 -3.37 -0.24 20.60
CA VAL A 258 -3.06 -1.06 21.77
C VAL A 258 -2.45 -2.39 21.34
N LEU A 259 -3.02 -3.08 20.35
CA LEU A 259 -2.49 -4.34 19.82
C LEU A 259 -1.08 -4.17 19.26
N GLN A 260 -0.84 -3.13 18.45
CA GLN A 260 0.49 -2.82 17.94
C GLN A 260 1.49 -2.54 19.06
N THR A 261 1.09 -1.78 20.08
CA THR A 261 1.94 -1.45 21.24
C THR A 261 2.28 -2.71 22.04
N VAL A 262 1.30 -3.57 22.32
CA VAL A 262 1.50 -4.83 23.02
C VAL A 262 2.46 -5.72 22.23
N GLY A 263 2.22 -5.90 20.93
CA GLY A 263 3.11 -6.70 20.08
C GLY A 263 4.53 -6.15 20.04
N LEU A 264 4.71 -4.82 20.00
CA LEU A 264 6.02 -4.17 20.07
C LEU A 264 6.73 -4.38 21.41
N ILE A 265 6.01 -4.32 22.53
CA ILE A 265 6.58 -4.51 23.87
C ILE A 265 7.14 -5.92 24.04
N PHE A 266 6.45 -6.93 23.50
CA PHE A 266 6.86 -8.33 23.59
C PHE A 266 7.78 -8.79 22.45
N PHE A 267 7.96 -7.97 21.40
CA PHE A 267 8.81 -8.32 20.28
C PHE A 267 10.30 -8.16 20.65
N GLY A 268 11.03 -9.28 20.65
CA GLY A 268 12.46 -9.32 20.98
C GLY A 268 12.77 -9.26 22.49
N PRO A 269 14.06 -9.17 22.87
CA PRO A 269 14.45 -9.10 24.27
C PRO A 269 13.97 -7.77 24.87
N THR A 270 12.88 -7.87 25.65
CA THR A 270 12.25 -6.71 26.28
C THR A 270 13.16 -6.08 27.32
N LEU A 271 13.02 -4.77 27.56
CA LEU A 271 13.68 -4.05 28.67
C LEU A 271 13.44 -4.69 30.06
N PHE A 272 12.39 -5.50 30.19
CA PHE A 272 11.94 -6.09 31.45
C PHE A 272 12.29 -7.57 31.60
N ASN A 273 12.69 -8.27 30.53
CA ASN A 273 12.90 -9.72 30.54
C ASN A 273 14.10 -10.09 29.65
N ASN A 274 15.23 -10.42 30.27
CA ASN A 274 16.50 -10.81 29.63
C ASN A 274 16.51 -12.26 29.06
N TYR A 275 15.37 -12.86 28.76
CA TYR A 275 15.35 -14.20 28.16
C TYR A 275 15.75 -14.15 26.69
N LYS A 276 16.36 -15.23 26.21
CA LYS A 276 16.59 -15.44 24.78
C LYS A 276 15.22 -15.46 24.09
N SER A 277 15.00 -14.54 23.15
CA SER A 277 13.79 -14.52 22.31
C SER A 277 13.67 -15.86 21.58
N TYR A 278 12.45 -16.38 21.50
CA TYR A 278 12.14 -17.60 20.76
C TYR A 278 11.43 -17.22 19.45
N LEU A 279 11.74 -17.93 18.37
CA LEU A 279 11.13 -17.69 17.06
C LEU A 279 9.58 -17.70 17.10
N GLY A 280 8.98 -18.58 17.89
CA GLY A 280 7.52 -18.65 18.03
C GLY A 280 6.91 -17.42 18.70
N GLU A 281 7.63 -16.80 19.64
CA GLU A 281 7.23 -15.55 20.30
C GLU A 281 7.28 -14.38 19.32
N ASP A 282 8.35 -14.29 18.52
CA ASP A 282 8.49 -13.25 17.50
C ASP A 282 7.37 -13.35 16.45
N ILE A 283 7.05 -14.58 15.98
CA ILE A 283 5.94 -14.81 15.04
C ILE A 283 4.60 -14.43 15.67
N ALA A 284 4.35 -14.79 16.93
CA ALA A 284 3.13 -14.42 17.63
C ALA A 284 2.99 -12.90 17.78
N CYS A 285 4.07 -12.21 18.15
CA CYS A 285 4.09 -10.75 18.25
C CYS A 285 3.83 -10.09 16.89
N MET A 286 4.48 -10.58 15.83
CA MET A 286 4.25 -10.11 14.45
C MET A 286 2.81 -10.31 14.00
N ALA A 287 2.19 -11.44 14.37
CA ALA A 287 0.79 -11.69 14.09
C ALA A 287 -0.11 -10.66 14.81
N VAL A 288 0.11 -10.42 16.12
CA VAL A 288 -0.61 -9.41 16.90
C VAL A 288 -0.46 -8.01 16.32
N ILE A 289 0.75 -7.64 15.90
CA ILE A 289 1.02 -6.38 15.21
C ILE A 289 0.22 -6.30 13.91
N GLY A 290 0.23 -7.36 13.08
CA GLY A 290 -0.54 -7.41 11.84
C GLY A 290 -2.05 -7.24 12.07
N VAL A 291 -2.61 -7.87 13.11
CA VAL A 291 -4.02 -7.67 13.50
C VAL A 291 -4.28 -6.21 13.90
N GLY A 292 -3.38 -5.61 14.68
CA GLY A 292 -3.48 -4.20 15.07
C GLY A 292 -3.32 -3.21 13.90
N MET A 293 -2.49 -3.56 12.90
CA MET A 293 -2.35 -2.78 11.66
C MET A 293 -3.66 -2.77 10.87
N GLY A 294 -4.33 -3.92 10.73
CA GLY A 294 -5.63 -4.00 10.07
C GLY A 294 -6.68 -3.13 10.74
N ALA A 295 -6.73 -3.16 12.09
CA ALA A 295 -7.62 -2.32 12.87
C ALA A 295 -7.35 -0.82 12.66
N CYS A 296 -6.08 -0.39 12.68
CA CYS A 296 -5.71 1.01 12.49
C CYS A 296 -5.99 1.52 11.08
N LEU A 297 -5.71 0.72 10.04
CA LEU A 297 -5.92 1.13 8.65
C LEU A 297 -7.41 1.19 8.32
N VAL A 298 -8.17 0.13 8.63
CA VAL A 298 -9.62 0.08 8.38
C VAL A 298 -10.35 1.07 9.28
N GLY A 299 -10.08 1.05 10.59
CA GLY A 299 -10.70 1.97 11.55
C GLY A 299 -10.34 3.43 11.26
N GLY A 300 -9.11 3.72 10.86
CA GLY A 300 -8.69 5.06 10.48
C GLY A 300 -9.40 5.56 9.23
N PHE A 301 -9.47 4.77 8.18
CA PHE A 301 -10.22 5.15 6.97
C PHE A 301 -11.69 5.44 7.31
N SER A 302 -12.34 4.55 8.05
CA SER A 302 -13.75 4.70 8.44
C SER A 302 -13.98 5.89 9.37
N ALA A 303 -13.10 6.15 10.33
CA ALA A 303 -13.17 7.31 11.23
C ALA A 303 -13.05 8.63 10.46
N GLY A 304 -12.08 8.71 9.54
CA GLY A 304 -11.87 9.90 8.71
C GLY A 304 -13.06 10.21 7.82
N GLN A 305 -13.77 9.19 7.31
CA GLN A 305 -14.99 9.38 6.55
C GLN A 305 -16.17 9.84 7.41
N TRP A 306 -16.34 9.24 8.59
CA TRP A 306 -17.42 9.60 9.50
C TRP A 306 -17.35 11.06 9.96
N GLU A 307 -16.14 11.58 10.20
CA GLU A 307 -15.96 13.00 10.57
C GLU A 307 -16.07 13.98 9.40
N ALA A 308 -15.97 13.50 8.16
CA ALA A 308 -16.05 14.34 6.96
C ALA A 308 -17.48 14.53 6.44
N LEU A 309 -18.44 13.71 6.90
CA LEU A 309 -19.87 13.78 6.60
C LEU A 309 -20.60 14.73 7.58
#